data_AF-A0A1X0P087-F1
#
_entry.id   AF-A0A1X0P087-F1
#
_cell.length_a   1.000
_cell.length_b   1.000
_cell.length_c   1.000
_cell.angle_alpha   90.00
_cell.angle_beta   90.00
_cell.angle_gamma   90.00
#
_symmetry.space_group_name_H-M   'P 1'
#
loop_
_entity.id
_entity.type
_entity.pdbx_description
1 polymer ?
#
loop_
_entity_poly.entity_id
_entity_poly.type
_entity_poly.pdbx_seq_one_letter_code
_entity_poly.pdbx_strand_id
1 'polypeptide(L)'
;MDDISSVVKNYYTVIGQKDDDIFELYRDNKHLKQQLSELRTGEEERETERRTLKLLVVALQTEVREKQALIEAHQLENTAFRKAIYQAREVLHMPSEFDHTPEDVINTFINIHTKYSDLCGRQTELTKVINNVYSDMCRMLLEEEEKQRHAIIDACNSTHLVFVRLSQYTREVILEKQHMREKYEETERKYSHEAELSAKRMQVEHRQQERLMEEWREKITFTNSRVMQLEGQVRSEQAEKELLLEAACSRLDLMVERCSDLERVLLMIFRTVGRCTKELQNTQTEKSSLQLKIDKLQRNLSRVRSQLRLNHQPSSLNTSNAKDGVHGMVSLSVDQHEAFLVLQKEHEALKVEWRNCVERERTLRQQTTTSIKKIKTERDSFKATAAESQRRCSVLDEALQRTRAEVKQLTNQVKQQQELQQALSKEVERDAVCIRSLEGCKRTLEEEKTVLTTRLNTLQELHDSQFQQHQQYIKEKEEMWAAAERAACEHISSLEQQLDYEKAGFLHELQEWTQALDDMRSKLAAAESERDREKMLRGMLQEQCREEENLLRNLMTDDHKATIEALQAKVNMLESACKRSAVVIAELREATHRNT
;
A
#
# COMPACT_ATOMS: atom_id res chain seq x y z
N MET A 1 -118.15 -179.84 -35.31
CA MET A 1 -116.96 -179.14 -35.83
C MET A 1 -117.30 -177.78 -36.44
N ASP A 2 -118.55 -177.54 -36.87
CA ASP A 2 -118.92 -176.26 -37.49
C ASP A 2 -119.21 -175.12 -36.49
N ASP A 3 -119.47 -175.42 -35.21
CA ASP A 3 -119.76 -174.40 -34.19
C ASP A 3 -118.55 -173.58 -33.73
N ILE A 4 -117.32 -174.06 -33.92
CA ILE A 4 -116.11 -173.33 -33.48
C ILE A 4 -115.63 -172.35 -34.55
N SER A 5 -115.93 -172.63 -35.83
CA SER A 5 -115.47 -171.80 -36.95
C SER A 5 -116.26 -170.47 -37.05
N SER A 6 -117.55 -170.45 -36.70
CA SER A 6 -118.36 -169.23 -36.81
C SER A 6 -118.06 -168.20 -35.72
N VAL A 7 -117.78 -168.65 -34.49
CA VAL A 7 -117.54 -167.77 -33.35
C VAL A 7 -116.23 -166.99 -33.48
N VAL A 8 -115.16 -167.64 -33.94
CA VAL A 8 -113.86 -166.98 -34.17
C VAL A 8 -113.98 -165.92 -35.27
N LYS A 9 -114.74 -166.21 -36.32
CA LYS A 9 -114.99 -165.26 -37.41
C LYS A 9 -115.71 -164.00 -36.91
N ASN A 10 -116.70 -164.17 -36.03
CA ASN A 10 -117.43 -163.05 -35.43
C ASN A 10 -116.58 -162.22 -34.46
N TYR A 11 -115.61 -162.81 -33.76
CA TYR A 11 -114.75 -162.06 -32.85
C TYR A 11 -113.81 -161.09 -33.58
N TYR A 12 -113.26 -161.50 -34.73
CA TYR A 12 -112.38 -160.65 -35.52
C TYR A 12 -113.12 -159.51 -36.23
N THR A 13 -114.38 -159.68 -36.62
CA THR A 13 -115.19 -158.58 -37.17
C THR A 13 -115.50 -157.51 -36.13
N VAL A 14 -115.77 -157.90 -34.88
CA VAL A 14 -116.04 -156.94 -33.79
C VAL A 14 -114.78 -156.12 -33.43
N ILE A 15 -113.59 -156.74 -33.48
CA ILE A 15 -112.33 -156.00 -33.27
C ILE A 15 -112.12 -154.99 -34.40
N GLY A 16 -112.35 -155.37 -35.66
CA GLY A 16 -112.26 -154.45 -36.80
C GLY A 16 -113.17 -153.23 -36.66
N GLN A 17 -114.41 -153.42 -36.21
CA GLN A 17 -115.33 -152.29 -35.95
C GLN A 17 -114.85 -151.36 -34.84
N LYS A 18 -114.27 -151.90 -33.76
CA LYS A 18 -113.77 -151.06 -32.66
C LYS A 18 -112.53 -150.27 -33.05
N ASP A 19 -111.67 -150.83 -33.88
CA ASP A 19 -110.51 -150.10 -34.39
C ASP A 19 -110.95 -148.96 -35.33
N ASP A 20 -111.93 -149.20 -36.20
CA ASP A 20 -112.53 -148.16 -37.05
C ASP A 20 -113.14 -147.01 -36.22
N ASP A 21 -113.88 -147.32 -35.14
CA ASP A 21 -114.44 -146.31 -34.23
C ASP A 21 -113.34 -145.46 -33.54
N ILE A 22 -112.21 -146.07 -33.15
CA ILE A 22 -111.08 -145.35 -32.55
C ILE A 22 -110.44 -144.40 -33.56
N PHE A 23 -110.30 -144.82 -34.82
CA PHE A 23 -109.78 -143.96 -35.87
C PHE A 23 -110.70 -142.78 -36.20
N GLU A 24 -112.02 -142.98 -36.18
CA GLU A 24 -112.98 -141.87 -36.31
C GLU A 24 -112.87 -140.88 -35.14
N LEU A 25 -112.82 -141.36 -33.90
CA LEU A 25 -112.66 -140.48 -32.72
C LEU A 25 -111.34 -139.70 -32.75
N TYR A 26 -110.25 -140.30 -33.23
CA TYR A 26 -108.98 -139.58 -33.40
C TYR A 26 -109.07 -138.51 -34.49
N ARG A 27 -109.78 -138.81 -35.59
CA ARG A 27 -110.00 -137.87 -36.69
C ARG A 27 -110.86 -136.68 -36.24
N ASP A 28 -111.90 -136.95 -35.46
CA ASP A 28 -112.77 -135.91 -34.87
C ASP A 28 -112.04 -135.06 -33.83
N ASN A 29 -111.23 -135.66 -32.97
CA ASN A 29 -110.45 -134.90 -31.98
C ASN A 29 -109.41 -134.00 -32.66
N LYS A 30 -108.78 -134.48 -33.75
CA LYS A 30 -107.87 -133.68 -34.57
C LYS A 30 -108.61 -132.51 -35.21
N HIS A 31 -109.81 -132.74 -35.75
CA HIS A 31 -110.64 -131.69 -36.36
C HIS A 31 -111.07 -130.63 -35.33
N LEU A 32 -111.53 -131.04 -34.15
CA LEU A 32 -111.93 -130.10 -33.08
C LEU A 32 -110.76 -129.26 -32.56
N LYS A 33 -109.57 -129.85 -32.41
CA LYS A 33 -108.35 -129.08 -32.05
C LYS A 33 -108.02 -128.03 -33.11
N GLN A 34 -108.19 -128.37 -34.39
CA GLN A 34 -107.95 -127.44 -35.48
C GLN A 34 -108.96 -126.28 -35.45
N GLN A 35 -110.25 -126.56 -35.31
CA GLN A 35 -111.28 -125.52 -35.21
C GLN A 35 -111.10 -124.60 -33.99
N LEU A 36 -110.71 -125.15 -32.83
CA LEU A 36 -110.42 -124.33 -31.65
C LEU A 36 -109.18 -123.45 -31.82
N SER A 37 -108.15 -123.94 -32.51
CA SER A 37 -106.98 -123.11 -32.84
C SER A 37 -107.33 -121.96 -33.78
N GLU A 38 -108.14 -122.22 -34.81
CA GLU A 38 -108.58 -121.20 -35.78
C GLU A 38 -109.49 -120.13 -35.14
N LEU A 39 -110.37 -120.52 -34.22
CA LEU A 39 -111.21 -119.57 -33.48
C LEU A 39 -110.37 -118.68 -32.54
N ARG A 40 -109.38 -119.24 -31.84
CA ARG A 40 -108.48 -118.45 -30.98
C ARG A 40 -107.64 -117.47 -31.78
N THR A 41 -107.05 -117.90 -32.89
CA THR A 41 -106.28 -116.99 -33.75
C THR A 41 -107.18 -115.89 -34.32
N GLY A 42 -108.42 -116.22 -34.71
CA GLY A 42 -109.38 -115.22 -35.18
C GLY A 42 -109.85 -114.22 -34.10
N GLU A 43 -109.95 -114.62 -32.84
CA GLU A 43 -110.23 -113.70 -31.73
C GLU A 43 -109.04 -112.80 -31.39
N GLU A 44 -107.82 -113.35 -31.39
CA GLU A 44 -106.59 -112.59 -31.18
C GLU A 44 -106.40 -111.55 -32.28
N GLU A 45 -106.61 -111.91 -33.55
CA GLU A 45 -106.56 -110.98 -34.69
C GLU A 45 -107.56 -109.82 -34.52
N ARG A 46 -108.84 -110.10 -34.22
CA ARG A 46 -109.84 -109.04 -34.01
C ARG A 46 -109.52 -108.13 -32.83
N GLU A 47 -108.98 -108.67 -31.74
CA GLU A 47 -108.57 -107.86 -30.58
C GLU A 47 -107.34 -107.00 -30.89
N THR A 48 -106.38 -107.50 -31.69
CA THR A 48 -105.26 -106.68 -32.17
C THR A 48 -105.71 -105.57 -33.11
N GLU A 49 -106.63 -105.84 -34.04
CA GLU A 49 -107.24 -104.82 -34.89
C GLU A 49 -107.97 -103.76 -34.06
N ARG A 50 -108.75 -104.18 -33.06
CA ARG A 50 -109.44 -103.25 -32.15
C ARG A 50 -108.48 -102.36 -31.36
N ARG A 51 -107.35 -102.91 -30.88
CA ARG A 51 -106.31 -102.12 -30.19
C ARG A 51 -105.63 -101.14 -31.14
N THR A 52 -105.33 -101.57 -32.36
CA THR A 52 -104.69 -100.75 -33.39
C THR A 52 -105.61 -99.60 -33.82
N LEU A 53 -106.90 -99.85 -34.02
CA LEU A 53 -107.89 -98.82 -34.30
C LEU A 53 -108.05 -97.83 -33.15
N LYS A 54 -108.06 -98.30 -31.89
CA LYS A 54 -108.09 -97.40 -30.72
C LYS A 54 -106.85 -96.50 -30.68
N LEU A 55 -105.66 -97.05 -30.92
CA LEU A 55 -104.43 -96.26 -30.99
C LEU A 55 -104.47 -95.24 -32.13
N LEU A 56 -104.97 -95.62 -33.31
CA LEU A 56 -105.11 -94.71 -34.44
C LEU A 56 -106.10 -93.57 -34.14
N VAL A 57 -107.24 -93.87 -33.52
CA VAL A 57 -108.21 -92.83 -33.12
C VAL A 57 -107.61 -91.87 -32.10
N VAL A 58 -106.87 -92.38 -31.10
CA VAL A 58 -106.16 -91.52 -30.14
C VAL A 58 -105.11 -90.67 -30.83
N ALA A 59 -104.32 -91.23 -31.74
CA ALA A 59 -103.30 -90.50 -32.50
C ALA A 59 -103.92 -89.39 -33.39
N LEU A 60 -105.03 -89.67 -34.08
CA LEU A 60 -105.74 -88.68 -34.88
C LEU A 60 -106.36 -87.58 -33.98
N GLN A 61 -106.91 -87.95 -32.82
CA GLN A 61 -107.43 -86.96 -31.86
C GLN A 61 -106.32 -86.07 -31.28
N THR A 62 -105.13 -86.62 -31.00
CA THR A 62 -103.98 -85.82 -30.55
C THR A 62 -103.51 -84.89 -31.66
N GLU A 63 -103.38 -85.38 -32.90
CA GLU A 63 -102.97 -84.56 -34.04
C GLU A 63 -103.94 -83.40 -34.30
N VAL A 64 -105.26 -83.65 -34.19
CA VAL A 64 -106.27 -82.59 -34.32
C VAL A 64 -106.12 -81.54 -33.22
N ARG A 65 -105.88 -81.95 -31.97
CA ARG A 65 -105.65 -81.00 -30.86
C ARG A 65 -104.37 -80.19 -31.04
N GLU A 66 -103.29 -80.81 -31.49
CA GLU A 66 -102.02 -80.13 -31.75
C GLU A 66 -102.16 -79.11 -32.89
N LYS A 67 -102.82 -79.49 -33.99
CA LYS A 67 -103.11 -78.55 -35.09
C LYS A 67 -104.00 -77.40 -34.63
N GLN A 68 -105.00 -77.67 -33.80
CA GLN A 68 -105.85 -76.63 -33.23
C GLN A 68 -105.05 -75.65 -32.34
N ALA A 69 -104.17 -76.16 -31.48
CA ALA A 69 -103.30 -75.33 -30.63
C ALA A 69 -102.31 -74.48 -31.46
N LEU A 70 -101.77 -75.02 -32.55
CA LEU A 70 -100.92 -74.26 -33.48
C LEU A 70 -101.69 -73.13 -34.19
N ILE A 71 -102.93 -73.38 -34.60
CA ILE A 71 -103.79 -72.36 -35.19
C ILE A 71 -104.05 -71.24 -34.18
N GLU A 72 -104.36 -71.59 -32.93
CA GLU A 72 -104.59 -70.61 -31.86
C GLU A 72 -103.34 -69.78 -31.55
N ALA A 73 -102.16 -70.41 -31.48
CA ALA A 73 -100.89 -69.71 -31.29
C ALA A 73 -100.58 -68.75 -32.46
N HIS A 74 -100.73 -69.20 -33.70
CA HIS A 74 -100.56 -68.33 -34.88
C HIS A 74 -101.57 -67.17 -34.90
N GLN A 75 -102.81 -67.40 -34.48
CA GLN A 75 -103.80 -66.31 -34.38
C GLN A 75 -103.37 -65.27 -33.33
N LEU A 76 -102.89 -65.71 -32.16
CA LEU A 76 -102.38 -64.82 -31.12
C LEU A 76 -101.17 -64.00 -31.60
N GLU A 77 -100.17 -64.64 -32.20
CA GLU A 77 -99.00 -63.94 -32.77
C GLU A 77 -99.41 -62.94 -33.84
N ASN A 78 -100.31 -63.32 -34.74
CA ASN A 78 -100.79 -62.44 -35.81
C ASN A 78 -101.57 -61.24 -35.24
N THR A 79 -102.35 -61.42 -34.17
CA THR A 79 -103.01 -60.29 -33.49
C THR A 79 -102.00 -59.32 -32.84
N ALA A 80 -100.96 -59.83 -32.21
CA ALA A 80 -99.90 -59.02 -31.62
C ALA A 80 -99.11 -58.26 -32.70
N PHE A 81 -98.78 -58.94 -33.80
CA PHE A 81 -98.09 -58.36 -34.95
C PHE A 81 -98.92 -57.25 -35.60
N ARG A 82 -100.21 -57.48 -35.84
CA ARG A 82 -101.13 -56.46 -36.37
C ARG A 82 -101.23 -55.25 -35.44
N LYS A 83 -101.32 -55.47 -34.12
CA LYS A 83 -101.34 -54.38 -33.13
C LYS A 83 -100.05 -53.56 -33.16
N ALA A 84 -98.89 -54.20 -33.26
CA ALA A 84 -97.60 -53.52 -33.36
C ALA A 84 -97.47 -52.71 -34.66
N ILE A 85 -97.91 -53.26 -35.81
CA ILE A 85 -97.96 -52.54 -37.08
C ILE A 85 -98.91 -51.34 -37.00
N TYR A 86 -100.08 -51.51 -36.39
CA TYR A 86 -101.03 -50.42 -36.21
C TYR A 86 -100.42 -49.26 -35.38
N GLN A 87 -99.74 -49.58 -34.28
CA GLN A 87 -99.03 -48.57 -33.48
C GLN A 87 -97.88 -47.92 -34.28
N ALA A 88 -97.12 -48.70 -35.04
CA ALA A 88 -96.06 -48.17 -35.89
C ALA A 88 -96.62 -47.24 -36.99
N ARG A 89 -97.79 -47.56 -37.56
CA ARG A 89 -98.49 -46.71 -38.53
C ARG A 89 -98.94 -45.40 -37.93
N GLU A 90 -99.47 -45.40 -36.70
CA GLU A 90 -99.83 -44.16 -35.98
C GLU A 90 -98.61 -43.26 -35.79
N VAL A 91 -97.48 -43.83 -35.36
CA VAL A 91 -96.23 -43.10 -35.14
C VAL A 91 -95.62 -42.58 -36.44
N LEU A 92 -95.68 -43.35 -37.52
CA LEU A 92 -95.15 -42.99 -38.84
C LEU A 92 -96.10 -42.13 -39.67
N HIS A 93 -97.30 -41.82 -39.16
CA HIS A 93 -98.37 -41.14 -39.90
C HIS A 93 -98.72 -41.84 -41.23
N MET A 94 -98.78 -43.18 -41.22
CA MET A 94 -99.14 -44.03 -42.37
C MET A 94 -100.49 -44.74 -42.13
N PRO A 95 -101.61 -44.00 -42.06
CA PRO A 95 -102.89 -44.53 -41.54
C PRO A 95 -103.59 -45.53 -42.48
N SER A 96 -103.28 -45.52 -43.78
CA SER A 96 -103.93 -46.37 -44.78
C SER A 96 -103.25 -47.74 -44.90
N GLU A 97 -104.00 -48.82 -44.62
CA GLU A 97 -103.57 -50.21 -44.86
C GLU A 97 -103.45 -50.57 -46.34
N PHE A 98 -104.14 -49.83 -47.21
CA PHE A 98 -104.18 -50.08 -48.64
C PHE A 98 -103.02 -49.42 -49.37
N ASP A 99 -102.66 -48.19 -48.98
CA ASP A 99 -101.60 -47.42 -49.64
C ASP A 99 -100.21 -47.82 -49.14
N HIS A 100 -100.14 -48.40 -47.95
CA HIS A 100 -98.90 -48.81 -47.31
C HIS A 100 -99.06 -50.21 -46.73
N THR A 101 -98.25 -51.13 -47.23
CA THR A 101 -98.22 -52.50 -46.72
C THR A 101 -97.52 -52.54 -45.35
N PRO A 102 -97.77 -53.58 -44.53
CA PRO A 102 -97.01 -53.82 -43.31
C PRO A 102 -95.49 -53.81 -43.51
N GLU A 103 -95.02 -54.28 -44.66
CA GLU A 103 -93.59 -54.29 -45.03
C GLU A 103 -93.05 -52.88 -45.23
N ASP A 104 -93.83 -51.97 -45.83
CA ASP A 104 -93.45 -50.56 -45.99
C ASP A 104 -93.28 -49.84 -44.64
N VAL A 105 -94.17 -50.14 -43.69
CA VAL A 105 -94.12 -49.61 -42.31
C VAL A 105 -92.86 -50.11 -41.60
N ILE A 106 -92.56 -51.40 -41.69
CA ILE A 106 -91.36 -52.01 -41.10
C ILE A 106 -90.09 -51.44 -41.73
N ASN A 107 -90.02 -51.35 -43.05
CA ASN A 107 -88.87 -50.82 -43.76
C ASN A 107 -88.62 -49.34 -43.43
N THR A 108 -89.69 -48.56 -43.28
CA THR A 108 -89.59 -47.15 -42.86
C THR A 108 -89.06 -47.04 -41.42
N PHE A 109 -89.54 -47.89 -40.51
CA PHE A 109 -89.07 -47.91 -39.12
C PHE A 109 -87.59 -48.34 -39.03
N ILE A 110 -87.18 -49.36 -39.79
CA ILE A 110 -85.78 -49.77 -39.90
C ILE A 110 -84.92 -48.62 -40.44
N ASN A 111 -85.37 -47.94 -41.50
CA ASN A 111 -84.64 -46.81 -42.08
C ASN A 111 -84.51 -45.61 -41.12
N ILE A 112 -85.52 -45.34 -40.29
CA ILE A 112 -85.43 -44.29 -39.27
C ILE A 112 -84.48 -44.72 -38.16
N HIS A 113 -84.54 -45.99 -37.73
CA HIS A 113 -83.66 -46.53 -36.70
C HIS A 113 -82.18 -46.52 -37.13
N THR A 114 -81.88 -46.92 -38.37
CA THR A 114 -80.52 -46.87 -38.92
C THR A 114 -80.00 -45.44 -39.00
N LYS A 115 -80.80 -44.50 -39.54
CA LYS A 115 -80.44 -43.07 -39.56
C LYS A 115 -80.21 -42.50 -38.17
N TYR A 116 -81.04 -42.85 -37.19
CA TYR A 116 -80.87 -42.42 -35.81
C TYR A 116 -79.58 -42.98 -35.20
N SER A 117 -79.31 -44.28 -35.40
CA SER A 117 -78.07 -44.92 -34.95
C SER A 117 -76.83 -44.25 -35.55
N ASP A 118 -76.85 -43.94 -36.84
CA ASP A 118 -75.75 -43.24 -37.53
C ASP A 118 -75.53 -41.82 -36.98
N LEU A 119 -76.63 -41.09 -36.71
CA LEU A 119 -76.54 -39.76 -36.11
C LEU A 119 -75.99 -39.80 -34.67
N CYS A 120 -76.41 -40.78 -33.86
CA CYS A 120 -75.85 -40.99 -32.52
C CYS A 120 -74.36 -41.36 -32.58
N GLY A 121 -73.95 -42.19 -33.56
CA GLY A 121 -72.55 -42.50 -33.81
C GLY A 121 -71.73 -41.24 -34.11
N ARG A 122 -72.19 -40.42 -35.06
CA ARG A 122 -71.54 -39.15 -35.42
C ARG A 122 -71.48 -38.15 -34.27
N GLN A 123 -72.54 -38.06 -33.46
CA GLN A 123 -72.54 -37.20 -32.28
C GLN A 123 -71.47 -37.63 -31.28
N THR A 124 -71.36 -38.94 -31.03
CA THR A 124 -70.36 -39.50 -30.11
C THR A 124 -68.93 -39.25 -30.60
N GLU A 125 -68.69 -39.40 -31.91
CA GLU A 125 -67.40 -39.06 -32.52
C GLU A 125 -67.07 -37.57 -32.38
N LEU A 126 -68.03 -36.69 -32.66
CA LEU A 126 -67.84 -35.24 -32.52
C LEU A 126 -67.50 -34.86 -31.07
N THR A 127 -68.23 -35.42 -30.09
CA THR A 127 -67.93 -35.20 -28.67
C THR A 127 -66.54 -35.71 -28.30
N LYS A 128 -66.12 -36.87 -28.83
CA LYS A 128 -64.76 -37.39 -28.62
C LYS A 128 -63.70 -36.46 -29.20
N VAL A 129 -63.90 -35.95 -30.41
CA VAL A 129 -62.97 -34.98 -31.04
C VAL A 129 -62.89 -33.69 -30.22
N ILE A 130 -64.03 -33.13 -29.79
CA ILE A 130 -64.06 -31.91 -28.97
C ILE A 130 -63.31 -32.14 -27.64
N ASN A 131 -63.57 -33.25 -26.96
CA ASN A 131 -62.90 -33.56 -25.70
C ASN A 131 -61.38 -33.75 -25.88
N ASN A 132 -60.96 -34.41 -26.95
CA ASN A 132 -59.54 -34.59 -27.26
C ASN A 132 -58.87 -33.24 -27.56
N VAL A 133 -59.48 -32.41 -28.41
CA VAL A 133 -58.94 -31.07 -28.74
C VAL A 133 -58.86 -30.19 -27.50
N TYR A 134 -59.89 -30.21 -26.64
CA TYR A 134 -59.87 -29.46 -25.39
C TYR A 134 -58.77 -29.97 -24.44
N SER A 135 -58.64 -31.29 -24.29
CA SER A 135 -57.57 -31.90 -23.49
C SER A 135 -56.18 -31.54 -24.00
N ASP A 136 -55.96 -31.57 -25.31
CA ASP A 136 -54.68 -31.20 -25.92
C ASP A 136 -54.39 -29.71 -25.76
N MET A 137 -55.40 -28.84 -25.94
CA MET A 137 -55.25 -27.40 -25.69
C MET A 137 -54.88 -27.11 -24.23
N CYS A 138 -55.57 -27.73 -23.27
CA CYS A 138 -55.24 -27.60 -21.85
C CYS A 138 -53.82 -28.10 -21.55
N ARG A 139 -53.41 -29.23 -22.13
CA ARG A 139 -52.06 -29.77 -21.98
C ARG A 139 -51.00 -28.81 -22.54
N MET A 140 -51.20 -28.28 -23.75
CA MET A 140 -50.28 -27.30 -24.34
C MET A 140 -50.18 -26.02 -23.51
N LEU A 141 -51.29 -25.53 -22.96
CA LEU A 141 -51.29 -24.36 -22.07
C LEU A 141 -50.51 -24.63 -20.77
N LEU A 142 -50.64 -25.82 -20.18
CA LEU A 142 -49.88 -26.22 -19.00
C LEU A 142 -48.40 -26.37 -19.31
N GLU A 143 -48.04 -27.01 -20.43
CA GLU A 143 -46.64 -27.14 -20.88
C GLU A 143 -46.00 -25.77 -21.13
N GLU A 144 -46.74 -24.81 -21.70
CA GLU A 144 -46.21 -23.46 -21.93
C GLU A 144 -46.09 -22.66 -20.62
N GLU A 145 -47.06 -22.77 -19.72
CA GLU A 145 -46.99 -22.15 -18.39
C GLU A 145 -45.79 -22.67 -17.58
N GLU A 146 -45.54 -23.99 -17.63
CA GLU A 146 -44.40 -24.62 -16.98
C GLU A 146 -43.07 -24.12 -17.56
N LYS A 147 -42.95 -23.99 -18.89
CA LYS A 147 -41.75 -23.40 -19.52
C LYS A 147 -41.51 -21.96 -19.07
N GLN A 148 -42.56 -21.14 -19.00
CA GLN A 148 -42.45 -19.75 -18.55
C GLN A 148 -42.04 -19.69 -17.06
N ARG A 149 -42.57 -20.57 -16.20
CA ARG A 149 -42.12 -20.68 -14.80
C ARG A 149 -40.64 -21.03 -14.69
N HIS A 150 -40.17 -21.99 -15.48
CA HIS A 150 -38.76 -22.36 -15.51
C HIS A 150 -37.88 -21.20 -15.98
N ALA A 151 -38.28 -20.47 -17.02
CA ALA A 151 -37.55 -19.29 -17.50
C ALA A 151 -37.46 -18.19 -16.42
N ILE A 152 -38.54 -17.96 -15.65
CA ILE A 152 -38.54 -17.02 -14.52
C ILE A 152 -37.59 -17.51 -13.41
N ILE A 153 -37.63 -18.79 -13.05
CA ILE A 153 -36.75 -19.37 -12.03
C ILE A 153 -35.28 -19.24 -12.45
N ASP A 154 -34.95 -19.56 -13.70
CA ASP A 154 -33.60 -19.45 -14.24
C ASP A 154 -33.12 -17.99 -14.26
N ALA A 155 -33.99 -17.06 -14.68
CA ALA A 155 -33.72 -15.63 -14.60
C ALA A 155 -33.43 -15.20 -13.16
N CYS A 156 -34.29 -15.55 -12.20
CA CYS A 156 -34.10 -15.24 -10.78
C CYS A 156 -32.82 -15.85 -10.19
N ASN A 157 -32.51 -17.09 -10.54
CA ASN A 157 -31.28 -17.77 -10.11
C ASN A 157 -30.03 -17.09 -10.66
N SER A 158 -30.07 -16.68 -11.94
CA SER A 158 -28.98 -15.92 -12.56
C SER A 158 -28.80 -14.56 -11.88
N THR A 159 -29.88 -13.85 -11.56
CA THR A 159 -29.80 -12.56 -10.85
C THR A 159 -29.26 -12.76 -9.43
N HIS A 160 -29.74 -13.78 -8.72
CA HIS A 160 -29.24 -14.12 -7.39
C HIS A 160 -27.74 -14.42 -7.39
N LEU A 161 -27.25 -15.17 -8.38
CA LEU A 161 -25.82 -15.44 -8.53
C LEU A 161 -25.00 -14.16 -8.74
N VAL A 162 -25.50 -13.24 -9.58
CA VAL A 162 -24.87 -11.92 -9.79
C VAL A 162 -24.84 -11.12 -8.48
N PHE A 163 -25.95 -11.07 -7.74
CA PHE A 163 -26.00 -10.40 -6.44
C PHE A 163 -25.02 -11.01 -5.42
N VAL A 164 -24.94 -12.34 -5.34
CA VAL A 164 -23.98 -13.03 -4.47
C VAL A 164 -22.55 -12.65 -4.85
N ARG A 165 -22.19 -12.69 -6.13
CA ARG A 165 -20.85 -12.27 -6.60
C ARG A 165 -20.56 -10.80 -6.28
N LEU A 166 -21.50 -9.89 -6.54
CA LEU A 166 -21.34 -8.47 -6.20
C LEU A 166 -21.16 -8.26 -4.70
N SER A 167 -21.89 -9.00 -3.86
CA SER A 167 -21.73 -8.94 -2.41
C SER A 167 -20.37 -9.44 -1.93
N GLN A 168 -19.82 -10.48 -2.58
CA GLN A 168 -18.48 -11.00 -2.31
C GLN A 168 -17.41 -9.97 -2.70
N TYR A 169 -17.49 -9.39 -3.90
CA TYR A 169 -16.57 -8.33 -4.33
C TYR A 169 -16.65 -7.10 -3.41
N THR A 170 -17.85 -6.70 -3.00
CA THR A 170 -18.02 -5.57 -2.07
C THR A 170 -17.33 -5.86 -0.73
N ARG A 171 -17.45 -7.10 -0.23
CA ARG A 171 -16.77 -7.54 1.00
C ARG A 171 -15.25 -7.54 0.84
N GLU A 172 -14.74 -8.05 -0.28
CA GLU A 172 -13.30 -8.04 -0.58
C GLU A 172 -12.73 -6.63 -0.63
N VAL A 173 -13.41 -5.70 -1.32
CA VAL A 173 -13.01 -4.28 -1.37
C VAL A 173 -13.03 -3.62 0.00
N ILE A 174 -14.02 -3.94 0.85
CA ILE A 174 -14.07 -3.43 2.23
C ILE A 174 -12.89 -3.95 3.05
N LEU A 175 -12.56 -5.23 2.94
CA LEU A 175 -11.43 -5.84 3.65
C LEU A 175 -10.09 -5.28 3.15
N GLU A 176 -9.92 -5.12 1.85
CA GLU A 176 -8.72 -4.51 1.26
C GLU A 176 -8.55 -3.05 1.72
N LYS A 177 -9.64 -2.27 1.75
CA LYS A 177 -9.64 -0.90 2.28
C LYS A 177 -9.28 -0.86 3.77
N GLN A 178 -9.77 -1.80 4.58
CA GLN A 178 -9.38 -1.90 6.00
C GLN A 178 -7.89 -2.22 6.14
N HIS A 179 -7.40 -3.21 5.41
CA HIS A 179 -5.97 -3.58 5.42
C HIS A 179 -5.06 -2.43 5.00
N MET A 180 -5.45 -1.66 3.98
CA MET A 180 -4.70 -0.49 3.54
C MET A 180 -4.70 0.63 4.58
N ARG A 181 -5.80 0.83 5.32
CA ARG A 181 -5.83 1.76 6.47
C ARG A 181 -4.90 1.31 7.59
N GLU A 182 -4.94 0.04 7.97
CA GLU A 182 -4.08 -0.50 9.02
C GLU A 182 -2.59 -0.36 8.67
N LYS A 183 -2.22 -0.65 7.41
CA LYS A 183 -0.87 -0.40 6.90
C LYS A 183 -0.48 1.07 6.95
N TYR A 184 -1.38 1.95 6.52
CA TYR A 184 -1.14 3.40 6.56
C TYR A 184 -0.90 3.88 8.00
N GLU A 185 -1.77 3.50 8.94
CA GLU A 185 -1.60 3.84 10.35
C GLU A 185 -0.32 3.25 10.95
N GLU A 186 0.09 2.05 10.55
CA GLU A 186 1.36 1.46 10.99
C GLU A 186 2.55 2.26 10.44
N THR A 187 2.52 2.67 9.18
CA THR A 187 3.56 3.54 8.61
C THR A 187 3.59 4.91 9.27
N GLU A 188 2.43 5.50 9.55
CA GLU A 188 2.33 6.79 10.25
C GLU A 188 2.88 6.70 11.67
N ARG A 189 2.58 5.62 12.39
CA ARG A 189 3.17 5.33 13.71
C ARG A 189 4.69 5.19 13.64
N LYS A 190 5.23 4.49 12.61
CA LYS A 190 6.69 4.37 12.40
C LYS A 190 7.34 5.72 12.10
N TYR A 191 6.76 6.50 11.19
CA TYR A 191 7.25 7.85 10.87
C TYR A 191 7.20 8.78 12.07
N SER A 192 6.11 8.77 12.85
CA SER A 192 5.99 9.55 14.08
C SER A 192 7.06 9.15 15.09
N HIS A 193 7.32 7.85 15.27
CA HIS A 193 8.37 7.37 16.17
C HIS A 193 9.78 7.76 15.70
N GLU A 194 10.08 7.67 14.40
CA GLU A 194 11.36 8.11 13.83
C GLU A 194 11.54 9.63 13.92
N ALA A 195 10.47 10.40 13.74
CA ALA A 195 10.46 11.85 13.94
C ALA A 195 10.74 12.21 15.40
N GLU A 196 10.13 11.52 16.37
CA GLU A 196 10.42 11.72 17.80
C GLU A 196 11.86 11.35 18.16
N LEU A 197 12.37 10.24 17.61
CA LEU A 197 13.76 9.82 17.82
C LEU A 197 14.76 10.81 17.23
N SER A 198 14.51 11.32 16.02
CA SER A 198 15.36 12.34 15.40
C SER A 198 15.32 13.66 16.17
N ALA A 199 14.15 14.09 16.65
CA ALA A 199 14.01 15.26 17.51
C ALA A 199 14.78 15.10 18.84
N LYS A 200 14.70 13.92 19.48
CA LYS A 200 15.49 13.61 20.69
C LYS A 200 16.99 13.59 20.40
N ARG A 201 17.43 13.03 19.26
CA ARG A 201 18.85 13.06 18.84
C ARG A 201 19.34 14.48 18.64
N MET A 202 18.60 15.31 17.90
CA MET A 202 18.93 16.73 17.72
C MET A 202 18.97 17.48 19.06
N GLN A 203 18.07 17.20 19.99
CA GLN A 203 18.09 17.82 21.32
C GLN A 203 19.34 17.42 22.12
N VAL A 204 19.77 16.16 22.04
CA VAL A 204 21.01 15.68 22.69
C VAL A 204 22.23 16.32 22.05
N GLU A 205 22.30 16.36 20.72
CA GLU A 205 23.38 17.01 19.97
C GLU A 205 23.46 18.51 20.30
N HIS A 206 22.33 19.20 20.34
CA HIS A 206 22.26 20.61 20.74
C HIS A 206 22.82 20.82 22.15
N ARG A 207 22.39 20.02 23.13
CA ARG A 207 22.91 20.08 24.51
C ARG A 207 24.40 19.73 24.60
N GLN A 208 24.91 18.93 23.68
CA GLN A 208 26.33 18.59 23.62
C GLN A 208 27.14 19.73 23.00
N GLN A 209 26.62 20.37 21.96
CA GLN A 209 27.18 21.57 21.36
C GLN A 209 27.18 22.76 22.34
N GLU A 210 26.10 22.98 23.09
CA GLU A 210 26.04 24.00 24.14
C GLU A 210 27.12 23.79 25.20
N ARG A 211 27.28 22.56 25.70
CA ARG A 211 28.34 22.23 26.66
C ARG A 211 29.74 22.45 26.10
N LEU A 212 29.99 22.03 24.86
CA LEU A 212 31.28 22.29 24.20
C LEU A 212 31.52 23.80 24.03
N MET A 213 30.50 24.57 23.65
CA MET A 213 30.59 26.02 23.53
C MET A 213 30.86 26.70 24.86
N GLU A 214 30.28 26.22 25.96
CA GLU A 214 30.58 26.67 27.33
C GLU A 214 32.02 26.35 27.71
N GLU A 215 32.50 25.12 27.49
CA GLU A 215 33.90 24.73 27.72
C GLU A 215 34.88 25.60 26.92
N TRP A 216 34.58 25.88 25.64
CA TRP A 216 35.38 26.77 24.82
C TRP A 216 35.36 28.21 25.35
N ARG A 217 34.20 28.69 25.81
CA ARG A 217 34.08 30.02 26.41
C ARG A 217 34.91 30.13 27.69
N GLU A 218 34.89 29.10 28.55
CA GLU A 218 35.71 29.03 29.76
C GLU A 218 37.21 28.97 29.45
N LYS A 219 37.61 28.18 28.44
CA LYS A 219 39.01 28.15 27.99
C LYS A 219 39.46 29.52 27.48
N ILE A 220 38.63 30.19 26.68
CA ILE A 220 38.93 31.52 26.15
C ILE A 220 39.04 32.56 27.27
N THR A 221 38.14 32.55 28.26
CA THR A 221 38.21 33.48 29.40
C THR A 221 39.44 33.24 30.27
N PHE A 222 39.80 31.97 30.51
CA PHE A 222 41.02 31.59 31.20
C PHE A 222 42.28 32.03 30.44
N THR A 223 42.37 31.73 29.14
CA THR A 223 43.52 32.15 28.32
C THR A 223 43.62 33.66 28.24
N ASN A 224 42.50 34.39 28.10
CA ASN A 224 42.50 35.86 28.08
C ASN A 224 42.98 36.44 29.41
N SER A 225 42.56 35.87 30.54
CA SER A 225 43.02 36.29 31.86
C SER A 225 44.53 36.05 32.03
N ARG A 226 45.04 34.91 31.54
CA ARG A 226 46.47 34.60 31.54
C ARG A 226 47.27 35.53 30.61
N VAL A 227 46.75 35.84 29.43
CA VAL A 227 47.36 36.81 28.50
C VAL A 227 47.43 38.19 29.14
N MET A 228 46.36 38.67 29.76
CA MET A 228 46.37 39.97 30.47
C MET A 228 47.37 40.00 31.63
N GLN A 229 47.52 38.89 32.38
CA GLN A 229 48.55 38.78 33.41
C GLN A 229 49.97 38.85 32.82
N LEU A 230 50.23 38.13 31.74
CA LEU A 230 51.53 38.15 31.06
C LEU A 230 51.84 39.51 30.45
N GLU A 231 50.87 40.19 29.83
CA GLU A 231 51.03 41.56 29.36
C GLU A 231 51.36 42.53 30.50
N GLY A 232 50.71 42.37 31.66
CA GLY A 232 51.03 43.15 32.86
C GLY A 232 52.47 42.93 33.34
N GLN A 233 52.93 41.67 33.33
CA GLN A 233 54.31 41.31 33.68
C GLN A 233 55.31 41.90 32.70
N VAL A 234 55.08 41.77 31.39
CA VAL A 234 55.95 42.35 30.34
C VAL A 234 56.04 43.86 30.48
N ARG A 235 54.92 44.56 30.73
CA ARG A 235 54.94 46.01 30.98
C ARG A 235 55.75 46.38 32.21
N SER A 236 55.65 45.60 33.30
CA SER A 236 56.43 45.83 34.52
C SER A 236 57.93 45.59 34.32
N GLU A 237 58.30 44.52 33.61
CA GLU A 237 59.70 44.25 33.25
C GLU A 237 60.27 45.34 32.34
N GLN A 238 59.45 45.86 31.43
CA GLN A 238 59.88 46.93 30.52
C GLN A 238 60.11 48.24 31.28
N ALA A 239 59.22 48.60 32.20
CA ALA A 239 59.41 49.75 33.10
C ALA A 239 60.65 49.57 34.00
N GLU A 240 60.91 48.37 34.52
CA GLU A 240 62.11 48.08 35.30
C GLU A 240 63.39 48.19 34.46
N LYS A 241 63.37 47.68 33.22
CA LYS A 241 64.49 47.82 32.28
C LYS A 241 64.76 49.27 31.90
N GLU A 242 63.71 50.07 31.68
CA GLU A 242 63.82 51.51 31.42
C GLU A 242 64.47 52.23 32.61
N LEU A 243 64.03 51.95 33.85
CA LEU A 243 64.66 52.49 35.07
C LEU A 243 66.13 52.06 35.22
N LEU A 244 66.45 50.80 34.92
CA LEU A 244 67.83 50.30 34.96
C LEU A 244 68.71 50.97 33.89
N LEU A 245 68.16 51.24 32.70
CA LEU A 245 68.82 51.99 31.63
C LEU A 245 69.07 53.44 32.06
N GLU A 246 68.08 54.12 32.64
CA GLU A 246 68.25 55.48 33.18
C GLU A 246 69.33 55.54 34.28
N ALA A 247 69.36 54.54 35.17
CA ALA A 247 70.41 54.42 36.19
C ALA A 247 71.80 54.16 35.58
N ALA A 248 71.89 53.34 34.53
CA ALA A 248 73.13 53.08 33.82
C ALA A 248 73.64 54.32 33.09
N CYS A 249 72.76 55.08 32.43
CA CYS A 249 73.09 56.37 31.81
C CYS A 249 73.58 57.37 32.86
N SER A 250 72.88 57.51 33.98
CA SER A 250 73.30 58.39 35.09
C SER A 250 74.69 58.02 35.64
N ARG A 251 75.01 56.72 35.69
CA ARG A 251 76.33 56.24 36.12
C ARG A 251 77.42 56.54 35.08
N LEU A 252 77.10 56.43 33.79
CA LEU A 252 78.01 56.83 32.71
C LEU A 252 78.30 58.33 32.74
N ASP A 253 77.28 59.16 32.95
CA ASP A 253 77.44 60.62 33.10
C ASP A 253 78.38 60.96 34.28
N LEU A 254 78.19 60.30 35.43
CA LEU A 254 79.08 60.45 36.58
C LEU A 254 80.52 60.02 36.26
N MET A 255 80.71 58.94 35.48
CA MET A 255 82.03 58.51 35.05
C MET A 255 82.69 59.52 34.10
N VAL A 256 81.94 60.13 33.19
CA VAL A 256 82.43 61.19 32.29
C VAL A 256 82.87 62.41 33.11
N GLU A 257 82.07 62.84 34.10
CA GLU A 257 82.46 63.92 35.00
C GLU A 257 83.76 63.59 35.76
N ARG A 258 83.88 62.39 36.32
CA ARG A 258 85.09 61.94 37.04
C ARG A 258 86.31 61.87 36.14
N CYS A 259 86.16 61.44 34.88
CA CYS A 259 87.25 61.45 33.91
C CYS A 259 87.69 62.88 33.58
N SER A 260 86.75 63.82 33.41
CA SER A 260 87.05 65.23 33.17
C SER A 260 87.77 65.91 34.35
N ASP A 261 87.42 65.53 35.59
CA ASP A 261 88.12 65.97 36.80
C ASP A 261 89.54 65.38 36.86
N LEU A 262 89.71 64.11 36.49
CA LEU A 262 91.01 63.48 36.43
C LEU A 262 91.92 64.15 35.39
N GLU A 263 91.37 64.49 34.21
CA GLU A 263 92.07 65.25 33.18
C GLU A 263 92.51 66.63 33.68
N ARG A 264 91.65 67.36 34.41
CA ARG A 264 92.04 68.64 35.05
C ARG A 264 93.19 68.47 36.04
N VAL A 265 93.14 67.43 36.88
CA VAL A 265 94.21 67.15 37.86
C VAL A 265 95.51 66.80 37.14
N LEU A 266 95.46 65.95 36.11
CA LEU A 266 96.63 65.62 35.28
C LEU A 266 97.21 66.86 34.60
N LEU A 267 96.36 67.74 34.06
CA LEU A 267 96.79 69.00 33.46
C LEU A 267 97.50 69.91 34.47
N MET A 268 97.02 69.97 35.72
CA MET A 268 97.71 70.69 36.80
C MET A 268 99.07 70.07 37.14
N ILE A 269 99.14 68.73 37.24
CA ILE A 269 100.39 68.01 37.51
C ILE A 269 101.40 68.31 36.40
N PHE A 270 101.01 68.21 35.12
CA PHE A 270 101.90 68.55 34.00
C PHE A 270 102.38 70.00 34.03
N ARG A 271 101.51 70.97 34.40
CA ARG A 271 101.91 72.37 34.60
C ARG A 271 102.89 72.56 35.75
N THR A 272 102.79 71.77 36.83
CA THR A 272 103.76 71.82 37.93
C THR A 272 105.09 71.18 37.56
N VAL A 273 105.06 70.02 36.88
CA VAL A 273 106.27 69.36 36.34
C VAL A 273 106.98 70.28 35.35
N GLY A 274 106.24 70.97 34.48
CA GLY A 274 106.78 71.97 33.55
C GLY A 274 107.42 73.19 34.22
N ARG A 275 106.95 73.58 35.42
CA ARG A 275 107.59 74.64 36.23
C ARG A 275 108.86 74.12 36.89
N CYS A 276 108.83 72.93 37.48
CA CYS A 276 110.00 72.32 38.12
C CYS A 276 111.13 72.02 37.12
N THR A 277 110.81 71.62 35.87
CA THR A 277 111.83 71.45 34.83
C THR A 277 112.44 72.77 34.37
N LYS A 278 111.66 73.85 34.27
CA LYS A 278 112.19 75.21 34.04
C LYS A 278 113.12 75.67 35.16
N GLU A 279 112.73 75.43 36.42
CA GLU A 279 113.59 75.74 37.57
C GLU A 279 114.87 74.92 37.57
N LEU A 280 114.80 73.62 37.22
CA LEU A 280 115.98 72.76 37.08
C LEU A 280 116.92 73.26 35.97
N GLN A 281 116.36 73.69 34.83
CA GLN A 281 117.13 74.24 33.71
C GLN A 281 117.82 75.57 34.09
N ASN A 282 117.15 76.42 34.88
CA ASN A 282 117.74 77.64 35.44
C ASN A 282 118.87 77.35 36.44
N THR A 283 118.72 76.33 37.30
CA THR A 283 119.81 75.93 38.21
C THR A 283 121.00 75.32 37.46
N GLN A 284 120.76 74.67 36.32
CA GLN A 284 121.82 74.12 35.46
C GLN A 284 122.60 75.24 34.73
N THR A 285 121.92 76.30 34.27
CA THR A 285 122.59 77.47 33.68
C THR A 285 123.37 78.26 34.74
N GLU A 286 122.84 78.42 35.96
CA GLU A 286 123.58 79.00 37.09
C GLU A 286 124.82 78.18 37.46
N LYS A 287 124.71 76.84 37.50
CA LYS A 287 125.86 75.93 37.72
C LYS A 287 126.94 76.10 36.66
N SER A 288 126.56 76.19 35.37
CA SER A 288 127.52 76.43 34.29
C SER A 288 128.22 77.80 34.40
N SER A 289 127.52 78.83 34.89
CA SER A 289 128.09 80.15 35.14
C SER A 289 129.08 80.18 36.32
N LEU A 290 128.81 79.36 37.36
CA LEU A 290 129.68 79.22 38.52
C LEU A 290 130.91 78.36 38.20
N GLN A 291 130.77 77.33 37.37
CA GLN A 291 131.89 76.52 36.86
C GLN A 291 132.88 77.38 36.07
N LEU A 292 132.38 78.30 35.23
CA LEU A 292 133.19 79.28 34.49
C LEU A 292 133.97 80.26 35.40
N LYS A 293 133.41 80.62 36.56
CA LYS A 293 134.09 81.44 37.58
C LYS A 293 135.17 80.65 38.33
N ILE A 294 134.95 79.36 38.59
CA ILE A 294 135.92 78.47 39.25
C ILE A 294 137.13 78.22 38.33
N ASP A 295 136.92 77.99 37.03
CA ASP A 295 138.00 77.82 36.05
C ASP A 295 138.85 79.09 35.86
N LYS A 296 138.25 80.26 36.08
CA LYS A 296 138.95 81.57 36.07
C LYS A 296 139.80 81.77 37.33
N LEU A 297 139.31 81.33 38.49
CA LEU A 297 140.05 81.37 39.76
C LEU A 297 141.20 80.33 39.80
N GLN A 298 141.00 79.15 39.24
CA GLN A 298 142.06 78.12 39.12
C GLN A 298 143.18 78.56 38.16
N ARG A 299 142.88 79.26 37.05
CA ARG A 299 143.89 79.88 36.17
C ARG A 299 144.68 81.00 36.85
N ASN A 300 144.06 81.74 37.77
CA ASN A 300 144.75 82.78 38.54
C ASN A 300 145.63 82.19 39.65
N LEU A 301 145.22 81.09 40.28
CA LEU A 301 145.99 80.38 41.31
C LEU A 301 147.21 79.63 40.76
N SER A 302 147.14 79.09 39.53
CA SER A 302 148.29 78.47 38.87
C SER A 302 149.35 79.49 38.41
N ARG A 303 148.95 80.74 38.11
CA ARG A 303 149.85 81.85 37.78
C ARG A 303 150.59 82.44 39.00
N VAL A 304 150.00 82.39 40.20
CA VAL A 304 150.64 82.86 41.44
C VAL A 304 151.59 81.80 42.03
N ARG A 305 151.32 80.50 41.82
CA ARG A 305 152.20 79.40 42.28
C ARG A 305 153.49 79.24 41.45
N SER A 306 153.57 79.76 40.23
CA SER A 306 154.79 79.72 39.41
C SER A 306 155.77 80.86 39.69
N GLN A 307 155.34 81.97 40.31
CA GLN A 307 156.21 83.08 40.67
C GLN A 307 156.88 82.93 42.05
N LEU A 308 156.44 81.99 42.89
CA LEU A 308 156.94 81.81 44.26
C LEU A 308 158.05 80.73 44.40
N ARG A 309 158.59 80.17 43.31
CA ARG A 309 159.56 79.04 43.32
C ARG A 309 160.98 79.38 42.83
N LEU A 310 161.34 80.65 42.70
CA LEU A 310 162.69 81.06 42.28
C LEU A 310 163.33 81.96 43.34
N ASN A 311 164.19 81.37 44.19
CA ASN A 311 165.08 81.98 45.22
C ASN A 311 164.52 81.79 46.66
N HIS A 312 165.06 80.97 47.57
CA HIS A 312 166.39 80.41 47.76
C HIS A 312 166.38 79.02 48.45
N GLN A 313 167.25 78.11 47.96
CA GLN A 313 167.82 76.89 48.57
C GLN A 313 169.22 77.23 49.16
N PRO A 314 169.86 76.51 50.13
CA PRO A 314 170.11 75.04 50.19
C PRO A 314 170.05 74.38 51.62
N SER A 315 169.75 73.07 51.77
CA SER A 315 170.62 71.86 51.99
C SER A 315 171.50 71.86 53.26
N SER A 316 171.14 71.21 54.39
CA SER A 316 171.34 69.79 54.82
C SER A 316 172.62 69.51 55.64
N LEU A 317 172.53 68.56 56.62
CA LEU A 317 173.60 67.92 57.45
C LEU A 317 174.14 68.75 58.64
N ASN A 318 174.52 68.24 59.81
CA ASN A 318 174.24 67.06 60.65
C ASN A 318 174.98 67.30 62.00
N THR A 319 174.56 66.62 63.08
CA THR A 319 175.37 66.22 64.27
C THR A 319 176.10 67.25 65.16
N SER A 320 175.62 67.35 66.40
CA SER A 320 176.33 67.30 67.72
C SER A 320 177.81 67.69 67.85
N ASN A 321 178.11 68.72 68.67
CA ASN A 321 178.70 68.64 70.03
C ASN A 321 179.44 69.94 70.43
N ALA A 322 179.23 70.36 71.70
CA ALA A 322 180.16 71.02 72.65
C ALA A 322 180.86 72.34 72.22
N LYS A 323 181.27 73.28 73.07
CA LYS A 323 181.09 73.73 74.47
C LYS A 323 181.95 75.02 74.52
N ASP A 324 181.53 76.01 75.33
CA ASP A 324 182.31 77.14 75.87
C ASP A 324 182.97 78.09 74.84
N GLY A 325 183.07 79.40 74.98
CA GLY A 325 182.84 80.34 76.06
C GLY A 325 183.70 81.59 75.78
N VAL A 326 183.06 82.77 75.79
CA VAL A 326 183.59 84.08 76.24
C VAL A 326 184.45 84.97 75.29
N HIS A 327 184.06 86.27 75.31
CA HIS A 327 184.68 87.55 74.87
C HIS A 327 184.66 87.92 73.38
N GLY A 328 184.28 89.13 72.97
CA GLY A 328 183.85 90.35 73.67
C GLY A 328 183.74 91.56 72.72
N MET A 329 183.08 92.64 73.19
CA MET A 329 183.15 94.07 72.76
C MET A 329 182.80 94.41 71.29
N VAL A 330 182.04 95.45 70.90
CA VAL A 330 181.66 96.75 71.48
C VAL A 330 180.58 97.41 70.57
N SER A 331 179.71 98.26 71.17
CA SER A 331 178.97 99.42 70.56
C SER A 331 177.87 99.15 69.52
N LEU A 332 176.70 99.81 69.48
CA LEU A 332 176.02 100.82 70.32
C LEU A 332 174.55 100.83 69.83
N SER A 333 173.62 100.92 70.79
CA SER A 333 172.30 101.59 70.72
C SER A 333 171.24 101.22 69.67
N VAL A 334 169.98 101.24 70.15
CA VAL A 334 168.75 101.73 69.49
C VAL A 334 167.60 100.69 69.34
N ASP A 335 166.49 101.06 69.99
CA ASP A 335 165.06 100.83 69.75
C ASP A 335 164.35 99.49 70.05
N GLN A 336 163.81 99.44 71.27
CA GLN A 336 162.79 98.49 71.76
C GLN A 336 161.35 98.80 71.27
N HIS A 337 161.14 99.52 70.16
CA HIS A 337 159.81 99.91 69.70
C HIS A 337 159.14 98.90 68.74
N GLU A 338 159.90 97.96 68.15
CA GLU A 338 159.36 97.00 67.18
C GLU A 338 158.64 95.78 67.81
N ALA A 339 159.02 95.37 69.02
CA ALA A 339 158.46 94.15 69.62
C ALA A 339 156.97 94.27 70.01
N PHE A 340 156.47 95.48 70.27
CA PHE A 340 155.08 95.71 70.68
C PHE A 340 154.10 95.75 69.49
N LEU A 341 154.56 96.19 68.31
CA LEU A 341 153.73 96.31 67.11
C LEU A 341 153.40 94.96 66.46
N VAL A 342 154.25 93.95 66.65
CA VAL A 342 154.02 92.60 66.10
C VAL A 342 152.90 91.88 66.86
N LEU A 343 152.88 91.98 68.19
CA LEU A 343 151.85 91.34 69.03
C LEU A 343 150.44 91.94 68.81
N GLN A 344 150.33 93.24 68.52
CA GLN A 344 149.04 93.88 68.29
C GLN A 344 148.41 93.44 66.95
N LYS A 345 149.22 93.18 65.92
CA LYS A 345 148.73 92.70 64.61
C LYS A 345 148.23 91.26 64.66
N GLU A 346 148.84 90.40 65.46
CA GLU A 346 148.42 89.00 65.60
C GLU A 346 147.08 88.86 66.35
N HIS A 347 146.86 89.65 67.40
CA HIS A 347 145.59 89.61 68.13
C HIS A 347 144.38 89.98 67.25
N GLU A 348 144.56 90.97 66.37
CA GLU A 348 143.49 91.47 65.52
C GLU A 348 143.21 90.55 64.31
N ALA A 349 144.22 89.81 63.83
CA ALA A 349 144.02 88.72 62.88
C ALA A 349 143.17 87.59 63.47
N LEU A 350 143.42 87.22 64.73
CA LEU A 350 142.70 86.14 65.42
C LEU A 350 141.22 86.48 65.68
N LYS A 351 140.91 87.76 65.98
CA LYS A 351 139.52 88.24 66.08
C LYS A 351 138.75 88.17 64.76
N VAL A 352 139.43 88.39 63.63
CA VAL A 352 138.80 88.32 62.30
C VAL A 352 138.52 86.87 61.91
N GLU A 353 139.46 85.95 62.20
CA GLU A 353 139.23 84.52 61.96
C GLU A 353 138.09 83.94 62.81
N TRP A 354 138.00 84.32 64.10
CA TRP A 354 136.94 83.83 64.97
C TRP A 354 135.55 84.28 64.48
N ARG A 355 135.39 85.55 64.07
CA ARG A 355 134.15 86.05 63.46
C ARG A 355 133.79 85.26 62.19
N ASN A 356 134.75 85.03 61.31
CA ASN A 356 134.55 84.27 60.08
C ASN A 356 134.17 82.80 60.32
N CYS A 357 134.63 82.18 61.41
CA CYS A 357 134.22 80.82 61.79
C CYS A 357 132.78 80.79 62.30
N VAL A 358 132.39 81.75 63.15
CA VAL A 358 131.01 81.85 63.66
C VAL A 358 130.01 82.13 62.53
N GLU A 359 130.34 83.00 61.57
CA GLU A 359 129.49 83.26 60.39
C GLU A 359 129.30 82.00 59.51
N ARG A 360 130.36 81.21 59.32
CA ARG A 360 130.30 79.93 58.60
C ARG A 360 129.43 78.91 59.31
N GLU A 361 129.53 78.82 60.63
CA GLU A 361 128.67 77.93 61.41
C GLU A 361 127.20 78.37 61.34
N ARG A 362 126.93 79.69 61.39
CA ARG A 362 125.58 80.25 61.33
C ARG A 362 124.91 79.99 59.98
N THR A 363 125.66 80.13 58.88
CA THR A 363 125.19 79.85 57.52
C THR A 363 124.95 78.35 57.29
N LEU A 364 125.81 77.47 57.79
CA LEU A 364 125.59 76.02 57.75
C LEU A 364 124.36 75.60 58.55
N ARG A 365 124.17 76.13 59.77
CA ARG A 365 122.97 75.85 60.58
C ARG A 365 121.68 76.33 59.88
N GLN A 366 121.70 77.46 59.19
CA GLN A 366 120.55 77.91 58.40
C GLN A 366 120.27 76.99 57.21
N GLN A 367 121.29 76.55 56.47
CA GLN A 367 121.14 75.61 55.36
C GLN A 367 120.61 74.25 55.81
N THR A 368 121.10 73.71 56.94
CA THR A 368 120.56 72.44 57.47
C THR A 368 119.11 72.58 57.90
N THR A 369 118.73 73.73 58.47
CA THR A 369 117.34 73.98 58.89
C THR A 369 116.39 74.09 57.71
N THR A 370 116.79 74.72 56.59
CA THR A 370 115.98 74.80 55.38
C THR A 370 115.88 73.46 54.67
N SER A 371 116.96 72.68 54.59
CA SER A 371 116.94 71.32 54.06
C SER A 371 116.04 70.38 54.86
N ILE A 372 116.08 70.44 56.20
CA ILE A 372 115.19 69.65 57.06
C ILE A 372 113.72 70.03 56.86
N LYS A 373 113.40 71.33 56.75
CA LYS A 373 112.03 71.78 56.45
C LYS A 373 111.55 71.27 55.10
N LYS A 374 112.40 71.31 54.07
CA LYS A 374 112.08 70.82 52.71
C LYS A 374 111.81 69.31 52.70
N ILE A 375 112.67 68.51 53.33
CA ILE A 375 112.49 67.06 53.44
C ILE A 375 111.21 66.73 54.21
N LYS A 376 110.87 67.50 55.26
CA LYS A 376 109.64 67.30 56.01
C LYS A 376 108.39 67.55 55.15
N THR A 377 108.37 68.64 54.36
CA THR A 377 107.26 68.92 53.44
C THR A 377 107.14 67.87 52.33
N GLU A 378 108.26 67.38 51.79
CA GLU A 378 108.26 66.32 50.78
C GLU A 378 107.72 65.01 51.38
N ARG A 379 108.16 64.63 52.57
CA ARG A 379 107.66 63.45 53.29
C ARG A 379 106.16 63.51 53.53
N ASP A 380 105.64 64.66 53.95
CA ASP A 380 104.21 64.80 54.23
C ASP A 380 103.39 64.80 52.92
N SER A 381 103.94 65.31 51.81
CA SER A 381 103.32 65.20 50.48
C SER A 381 103.29 63.75 49.94
N PHE A 382 104.35 62.97 50.17
CA PHE A 382 104.37 61.55 49.81
C PHE A 382 103.40 60.71 50.66
N LYS A 383 103.26 61.03 51.95
CA LYS A 383 102.24 60.38 52.80
C LYS A 383 100.82 60.68 52.33
N ALA A 384 100.54 61.92 51.91
CA ALA A 384 99.24 62.30 51.38
C ALA A 384 98.91 61.58 50.06
N THR A 385 99.89 61.48 49.15
CA THR A 385 99.70 60.76 47.87
C THR A 385 99.56 59.24 48.08
N ALA A 386 100.29 58.64 49.03
CA ALA A 386 100.10 57.25 49.40
C ALA A 386 98.70 56.98 49.96
N ALA A 387 98.21 57.82 50.89
CA ALA A 387 96.86 57.71 51.44
C ALA A 387 95.77 57.86 50.36
N GLU A 388 95.95 58.79 49.42
CA GLU A 388 95.04 58.98 48.28
C GLU A 388 95.06 57.78 47.33
N SER A 389 96.23 57.21 47.03
CA SER A 389 96.35 55.99 46.21
C SER A 389 95.67 54.79 46.86
N GLN A 390 95.77 54.66 48.18
CA GLN A 390 95.14 53.58 48.94
C GLN A 390 93.60 53.70 48.95
N ARG A 391 93.07 54.94 49.06
CA ARG A 391 91.62 55.19 48.90
C ARG A 391 91.13 54.87 47.50
N ARG A 392 91.91 55.18 46.46
CA ARG A 392 91.54 54.81 45.08
C ARG A 392 91.50 53.30 44.88
N CYS A 393 92.45 52.57 45.47
CA CYS A 393 92.45 51.11 45.41
C CYS A 393 91.20 50.52 46.09
N SER A 394 90.81 51.01 47.27
CA SER A 394 89.59 50.51 47.94
C SER A 394 88.31 50.79 47.14
N VAL A 395 88.19 51.98 46.52
CA VAL A 395 87.04 52.31 45.66
C VAL A 395 86.97 51.40 44.42
N LEU A 396 88.11 51.09 43.80
CA LEU A 396 88.17 50.18 42.66
C LEU A 396 87.86 48.73 43.04
N ASP A 397 88.32 48.27 44.21
CA ASP A 397 88.00 46.94 44.71
C ASP A 397 86.50 46.78 44.99
N GLU A 398 85.86 47.79 45.59
CA GLU A 398 84.40 47.80 45.78
C GLU A 398 83.64 47.82 44.45
N ALA A 399 84.12 48.57 43.45
CA ALA A 399 83.53 48.59 42.11
C ALA A 399 83.68 47.24 41.39
N LEU A 400 84.82 46.55 41.56
CA LEU A 400 85.05 45.20 41.05
C LEU A 400 84.15 44.16 41.72
N GLN A 401 83.91 44.28 43.03
CA GLN A 401 82.98 43.40 43.72
C GLN A 401 81.54 43.60 43.24
N ARG A 402 81.11 44.85 43.05
CA ARG A 402 79.78 45.17 42.50
C ARG A 402 79.59 44.62 41.09
N THR A 403 80.54 44.83 40.19
CA THR A 403 80.46 44.29 38.81
C THR A 403 80.49 42.76 38.80
N ARG A 404 81.24 42.10 39.68
CA ARG A 404 81.18 40.63 39.83
C ARG A 404 79.82 40.13 40.31
N ALA A 405 79.14 40.87 41.19
CA ALA A 405 77.78 40.53 41.62
C ALA A 405 76.76 40.74 40.48
N GLU A 406 76.85 41.84 39.75
CA GLU A 406 76.03 42.13 38.57
C GLU A 406 76.20 41.05 37.49
N VAL A 407 77.44 40.65 37.18
CA VAL A 407 77.73 39.56 36.24
C VAL A 407 77.10 38.24 36.69
N LYS A 408 77.18 37.89 37.99
CA LYS A 408 76.51 36.69 38.51
C LYS A 408 74.99 36.76 38.35
N GLN A 409 74.39 37.91 38.61
CA GLN A 409 72.96 38.13 38.44
C GLN A 409 72.53 37.98 36.97
N LEU A 410 73.26 38.62 36.05
CA LEU A 410 73.01 38.51 34.60
C LEU A 410 73.19 37.07 34.11
N THR A 411 74.20 36.35 34.62
CA THR A 411 74.41 34.94 34.25
C THR A 411 73.23 34.07 34.68
N ASN A 412 72.63 34.33 35.85
CA ASN A 412 71.44 33.62 36.31
C ASN A 412 70.20 33.99 35.48
N GLN A 413 70.02 35.27 35.11
CA GLN A 413 68.95 35.70 34.22
C GLN A 413 69.05 35.06 32.83
N VAL A 414 70.26 34.95 32.27
CA VAL A 414 70.49 34.25 30.99
C VAL A 414 70.13 32.76 31.09
N LYS A 415 70.45 32.10 32.21
CA LYS A 415 70.04 30.70 32.44
C LYS A 415 68.52 30.55 32.50
N GLN A 416 67.83 31.44 33.23
CA GLN A 416 66.37 31.44 33.30
C GLN A 416 65.73 31.68 31.93
N GLN A 417 66.28 32.60 31.12
CA GLN A 417 65.82 32.83 29.76
C GLN A 417 66.05 31.63 28.84
N GLN A 418 67.16 30.92 28.98
CA GLN A 418 67.42 29.67 28.24
C GLN A 418 66.43 28.57 28.64
N GLU A 419 66.10 28.43 29.92
CA GLU A 419 65.10 27.46 30.40
C GLU A 419 63.69 27.79 29.84
N LEU A 420 63.30 29.06 29.85
CA LEU A 420 62.05 29.54 29.26
C LEU A 420 62.01 29.28 27.74
N GLN A 421 63.09 29.57 27.01
CA GLN A 421 63.17 29.29 25.58
C GLN A 421 63.05 27.80 25.27
N GLN A 422 63.69 26.93 26.07
CA GLN A 422 63.53 25.48 25.91
C GLN A 422 62.12 25.00 26.22
N ALA A 423 61.45 25.58 27.22
CA ALA A 423 60.05 25.26 27.54
C ALA A 423 59.11 25.68 26.39
N LEU A 424 59.26 26.90 25.88
CA LEU A 424 58.51 27.41 24.72
C LEU A 424 58.76 26.56 23.46
N SER A 425 60.01 26.17 23.19
CA SER A 425 60.33 25.30 22.05
C SER A 425 59.60 23.96 22.13
N LYS A 426 59.54 23.35 23.32
CA LYS A 426 58.80 22.09 23.54
C LYS A 426 57.29 22.27 23.41
N GLU A 427 56.76 23.42 23.78
CA GLU A 427 55.33 23.73 23.63
C GLU A 427 54.96 23.91 22.16
N VAL A 428 55.76 24.67 21.39
CA VAL A 428 55.62 24.83 19.94
C VAL A 428 55.70 23.47 19.22
N GLU A 429 56.60 22.57 19.63
CA GLU A 429 56.66 21.22 19.07
C GLU A 429 55.39 20.40 19.34
N ARG A 430 54.81 20.50 20.55
CA ARG A 430 53.54 19.83 20.88
C ARG A 430 52.39 20.40 20.05
N ASP A 431 52.31 21.72 19.91
CA ASP A 431 51.28 22.36 19.11
C ASP A 431 51.40 21.99 17.63
N ALA A 432 52.63 21.93 17.09
CA ALA A 432 52.86 21.46 15.72
C ALA A 432 52.42 20.00 15.51
N VAL A 433 52.63 19.12 16.50
CA VAL A 433 52.09 17.74 16.46
C VAL A 433 50.56 17.74 16.51
N CYS A 434 49.97 18.56 17.39
CA CYS A 434 48.51 18.67 17.54
C CYS A 434 47.87 19.16 16.23
N ILE A 435 48.41 20.21 15.62
CA ILE A 435 47.96 20.75 14.33
C ILE A 435 47.99 19.66 13.25
N ARG A 436 49.11 18.92 13.12
CA ARG A 436 49.20 17.82 12.15
C ARG A 436 48.14 16.74 12.37
N SER A 437 47.81 16.44 13.63
CA SER A 437 46.75 15.46 13.95
C SER A 437 45.36 15.97 13.57
N LEU A 438 45.06 17.25 13.84
CA LEU A 438 43.80 17.88 13.49
C LEU A 438 43.63 18.02 11.97
N GLU A 439 44.71 18.33 11.25
CA GLU A 439 44.74 18.31 9.78
C GLU A 439 44.54 16.90 9.22
N GLY A 440 45.01 15.86 9.93
CA GLY A 440 44.71 14.46 9.62
C GLY A 440 43.22 14.16 9.76
N CYS A 441 42.61 14.49 10.89
CA CYS A 441 41.18 14.31 11.13
C CYS A 441 40.32 15.12 10.14
N LYS A 442 40.76 16.32 9.76
CA LYS A 442 40.07 17.13 8.75
C LYS A 442 40.06 16.41 7.40
N ARG A 443 41.19 15.83 6.96
CA ARG A 443 41.27 15.07 5.72
C ARG A 443 40.34 13.85 5.73
N THR A 444 40.32 13.08 6.82
CA THR A 444 39.41 11.93 6.93
C THR A 444 37.94 12.35 6.90
N LEU A 445 37.58 13.45 7.55
CA LEU A 445 36.21 13.99 7.49
C LEU A 445 35.84 14.50 6.10
N GLU A 446 36.77 15.11 5.36
CA GLU A 446 36.57 15.51 3.97
C GLU A 446 36.36 14.30 3.06
N GLU A 447 37.15 13.23 3.24
CA GLU A 447 36.97 11.95 2.55
C GLU A 447 35.60 11.32 2.85
N GLU A 448 35.21 11.21 4.13
CA GLU A 448 33.89 10.70 4.53
C GLU A 448 32.74 11.54 3.95
N LYS A 449 32.89 12.87 3.95
CA LYS A 449 31.92 13.77 3.31
C LYS A 449 31.78 13.45 1.83
N THR A 450 32.87 13.25 1.09
CA THR A 450 32.78 12.89 -0.33
C THR A 450 32.09 11.55 -0.55
N VAL A 451 32.37 10.55 0.30
CA VAL A 451 31.71 9.22 0.24
C VAL A 451 30.22 9.33 0.56
N LEU A 452 29.83 10.10 1.57
CA LEU A 452 28.43 10.31 1.89
C LEU A 452 27.69 11.09 0.80
N THR A 453 28.34 12.09 0.20
CA THR A 453 27.75 12.89 -0.89
C THR A 453 27.54 12.02 -2.13
N THR A 454 28.51 11.19 -2.50
CA THR A 454 28.36 10.25 -3.62
C THR A 454 27.28 9.21 -3.34
N ARG A 455 27.20 8.66 -2.13
CA ARG A 455 26.13 7.73 -1.74
C ARG A 455 24.74 8.40 -1.79
N LEU A 456 24.62 9.63 -1.31
CA LEU A 456 23.37 10.39 -1.36
C LEU A 456 22.93 10.60 -2.82
N ASN A 457 23.85 10.99 -3.70
CA ASN A 457 23.56 11.13 -5.14
C ASN A 457 23.11 9.80 -5.77
N THR A 458 23.76 8.68 -5.47
CA THR A 458 23.33 7.36 -6.01
C THR A 458 21.95 6.94 -5.51
N LEU A 459 21.61 7.24 -4.25
CA LEU A 459 20.28 6.98 -3.70
C LEU A 459 19.21 7.90 -4.33
N GLN A 460 19.56 9.16 -4.58
CA GLN A 460 18.71 10.12 -5.28
C GLN A 460 18.42 9.63 -6.71
N GLU A 461 19.44 9.23 -7.46
CA GLU A 461 19.29 8.68 -8.83
C GLU A 461 18.44 7.40 -8.84
N LEU A 462 18.62 6.50 -7.87
CA LEU A 462 17.81 5.30 -7.74
C LEU A 462 16.34 5.64 -7.45
N HIS A 463 16.10 6.58 -6.53
CA HIS A 463 14.75 7.04 -6.20
C HIS A 463 14.07 7.71 -7.40
N ASP A 464 14.79 8.55 -8.14
CA ASP A 464 14.28 9.21 -9.34
C ASP A 464 13.97 8.20 -10.44
N SER A 465 14.80 7.15 -10.60
CA SER A 465 14.54 6.04 -11.52
C SER A 465 13.31 5.23 -11.12
N GLN A 466 13.15 4.90 -9.84
CA GLN A 466 11.95 4.22 -9.32
C GLN A 466 10.69 5.06 -9.52
N PHE A 467 10.77 6.37 -9.26
CA PHE A 467 9.67 7.29 -9.47
C PHE A 467 9.25 7.35 -10.95
N GLN A 468 10.21 7.40 -11.88
CA GLN A 468 9.94 7.34 -13.32
C GLN A 468 9.32 6.01 -13.75
N GLN A 469 9.80 4.88 -13.22
CA GLN A 469 9.21 3.56 -13.48
C GLN A 469 7.76 3.48 -12.97
N HIS A 470 7.48 3.98 -11.77
CA HIS A 470 6.13 4.02 -11.24
C HIS A 470 5.22 4.94 -12.07
N GLN A 471 5.71 6.10 -12.51
CA GLN A 471 4.93 6.95 -13.42
C GLN A 471 4.62 6.27 -14.75
N GLN A 472 5.57 5.57 -15.35
CA GLN A 472 5.33 4.81 -16.59
C GLN A 472 4.31 3.71 -16.37
N TYR A 473 4.45 2.93 -15.30
CA TYR A 473 3.51 1.87 -14.95
C TYR A 473 2.09 2.41 -14.72
N ILE A 474 1.95 3.57 -14.05
CA ILE A 474 0.65 4.22 -13.86
C ILE A 474 0.04 4.61 -15.21
N LYS A 475 0.82 5.25 -16.11
CA LYS A 475 0.34 5.63 -17.44
C LYS A 475 -0.10 4.43 -18.27
N GLU A 476 0.68 3.35 -18.28
CA GLU A 476 0.33 2.11 -18.97
C GLU A 476 -0.98 1.52 -18.43
N LYS A 477 -1.18 1.56 -17.11
CA LYS A 477 -2.42 1.10 -16.49
C LYS A 477 -3.60 2.00 -16.87
N GLU A 478 -3.45 3.32 -16.79
CA GLU A 478 -4.47 4.29 -17.19
C GLU A 478 -4.89 4.10 -18.66
N GLU A 479 -3.93 3.90 -19.57
CA GLU A 479 -4.19 3.61 -20.97
C GLU A 479 -4.94 2.29 -21.17
N MET A 480 -4.56 1.23 -20.43
CA MET A 480 -5.28 -0.04 -20.47
C MET A 480 -6.71 0.07 -19.94
N TRP A 481 -6.92 0.80 -18.82
CA TRP A 481 -8.26 1.03 -18.28
C TRP A 481 -9.12 1.84 -19.25
N ALA A 482 -8.57 2.90 -19.86
CA ALA A 482 -9.26 3.69 -20.87
C ALA A 482 -9.59 2.87 -22.13
N ALA A 483 -8.74 1.91 -22.51
CA ALA A 483 -9.02 1.00 -23.62
C ALA A 483 -10.14 0.01 -23.28
N ALA A 484 -10.13 -0.56 -22.08
CA ALA A 484 -11.17 -1.46 -21.60
C ALA A 484 -12.53 -0.74 -21.47
N GLU A 485 -12.53 0.50 -20.97
CA GLU A 485 -13.72 1.34 -20.88
C GLU A 485 -14.30 1.64 -22.26
N ARG A 486 -13.46 2.02 -23.24
CA ARG A 486 -13.91 2.21 -24.62
C ARG A 486 -14.53 0.94 -25.22
N ALA A 487 -13.88 -0.22 -25.04
CA ALA A 487 -14.40 -1.49 -25.53
C ALA A 487 -15.74 -1.88 -24.86
N ALA A 488 -15.89 -1.60 -23.57
CA ALA A 488 -17.14 -1.83 -22.85
C ALA A 488 -18.26 -0.90 -23.35
N CYS A 489 -17.97 0.39 -23.55
CA CYS A 489 -18.93 1.34 -24.12
C CYS A 489 -19.36 0.94 -25.53
N GLU A 490 -18.42 0.52 -26.40
CA GLU A 490 -18.73 0.02 -27.74
C GLU A 490 -19.63 -1.23 -27.68
N HIS A 491 -19.36 -2.15 -26.75
CA HIS A 491 -20.20 -3.33 -26.55
C HIS A 491 -21.61 -2.99 -26.06
N ILE A 492 -21.73 -2.06 -25.10
CA ILE A 492 -23.02 -1.57 -24.61
C ILE A 492 -23.81 -0.93 -25.75
N SER A 493 -23.20 -0.03 -26.54
CA SER A 493 -23.88 0.58 -27.68
C SER A 493 -24.31 -0.44 -28.74
N SER A 494 -23.53 -1.50 -28.96
CA SER A 494 -23.94 -2.60 -29.84
C SER A 494 -25.15 -3.37 -29.29
N LEU A 495 -25.19 -3.62 -27.98
CA LEU A 495 -26.33 -4.30 -27.35
C LEU A 495 -27.59 -3.43 -27.35
N GLU A 496 -27.46 -2.12 -27.12
CA GLU A 496 -28.56 -1.16 -27.21
C GLU A 496 -29.16 -1.15 -28.63
N GLN A 497 -28.32 -1.12 -29.67
CA GLN A 497 -28.79 -1.21 -31.05
C GLN A 497 -29.49 -2.53 -31.37
N GLN A 498 -28.99 -3.65 -30.86
CA GLN A 498 -29.65 -4.95 -31.01
C GLN A 498 -31.01 -4.97 -30.32
N LEU A 499 -31.10 -4.46 -29.09
CA LEU A 499 -32.34 -4.36 -28.33
C LEU A 499 -33.37 -3.48 -29.06
N ASP A 500 -32.96 -2.35 -29.62
CA ASP A 500 -33.84 -1.47 -30.39
C ASP A 500 -34.34 -2.13 -31.66
N TYR A 501 -33.48 -2.90 -32.35
CA TYR A 501 -33.87 -3.67 -33.53
C TYR A 501 -34.86 -4.79 -33.18
N GLU A 502 -34.59 -5.57 -32.14
CA GLU A 502 -35.49 -6.62 -31.66
C GLU A 502 -36.82 -6.05 -31.18
N LYS A 503 -36.81 -4.94 -30.44
CA LYS A 503 -38.01 -4.23 -30.03
C LYS A 503 -38.84 -3.75 -31.21
N ALA A 504 -38.19 -3.20 -32.25
CA ALA A 504 -38.87 -2.81 -33.48
C ALA A 504 -39.49 -4.04 -34.19
N GLY A 505 -38.77 -5.17 -34.22
CA GLY A 505 -39.27 -6.45 -34.73
C GLY A 505 -40.52 -6.93 -33.99
N PHE A 506 -40.47 -7.01 -32.66
CA PHE A 506 -41.61 -7.42 -31.84
C PHE A 506 -42.81 -6.47 -31.96
N LEU A 507 -42.57 -5.16 -32.06
CA LEU A 507 -43.65 -4.20 -32.30
C LEU A 507 -44.30 -4.41 -33.66
N HIS A 508 -43.52 -4.75 -34.69
CA HIS A 508 -44.05 -5.08 -36.00
C HIS A 508 -44.87 -6.37 -35.98
N GLU A 509 -44.35 -7.44 -35.38
CA GLU A 509 -45.09 -8.69 -35.20
C GLU A 509 -46.39 -8.48 -34.43
N LEU A 510 -46.36 -7.71 -33.33
CA LEU A 510 -47.56 -7.34 -32.57
C LEU A 510 -48.58 -6.59 -33.42
N GLN A 511 -48.14 -5.68 -34.31
CA GLN A 511 -49.02 -5.00 -35.25
C GLN A 511 -49.63 -5.99 -36.25
N GLU A 512 -48.87 -6.93 -36.80
CA GLU A 512 -49.37 -7.97 -37.70
C GLU A 512 -50.41 -8.87 -37.01
N TRP A 513 -50.15 -9.31 -35.77
CA TRP A 513 -51.09 -10.10 -34.98
C TRP A 513 -52.36 -9.32 -34.63
N THR A 514 -52.23 -8.03 -34.33
CA THR A 514 -53.38 -7.15 -34.06
C THR A 514 -54.24 -6.99 -35.31
N GLN A 515 -53.62 -6.75 -36.47
CA GLN A 515 -54.32 -6.67 -37.74
C GLN A 515 -55.01 -7.98 -38.10
N ALA A 516 -54.34 -9.13 -37.92
CA ALA A 516 -54.93 -10.44 -38.16
C ALA A 516 -56.13 -10.72 -37.24
N LEU A 517 -56.08 -10.29 -35.97
CA LEU A 517 -57.21 -10.38 -35.05
C LEU A 517 -58.38 -9.50 -35.48
N ASP A 518 -58.13 -8.26 -35.90
CA ASP A 518 -59.17 -7.36 -36.37
C ASP A 518 -59.81 -7.85 -37.68
N ASP A 519 -59.00 -8.42 -38.59
CA ASP A 519 -59.50 -9.09 -39.80
C ASP A 519 -60.40 -10.29 -39.45
N MET A 520 -60.02 -11.11 -38.47
CA MET A 520 -60.82 -12.23 -38.01
C MET A 520 -62.11 -11.79 -37.32
N ARG A 521 -62.06 -10.71 -36.52
CA ARG A 521 -63.25 -10.09 -35.92
C ARG A 521 -64.21 -9.56 -36.99
N SER A 522 -63.69 -8.90 -38.01
CA SER A 522 -64.48 -8.40 -39.15
C SER A 522 -65.14 -9.55 -39.91
N LYS A 523 -64.39 -10.64 -40.21
CA LYS A 523 -64.93 -11.85 -40.83
C LYS A 523 -66.01 -12.51 -39.97
N LEU A 524 -65.82 -12.55 -38.65
CA LEU A 524 -66.81 -13.10 -37.73
C LEU A 524 -68.09 -12.24 -37.70
N ALA A 525 -67.96 -10.92 -37.64
CA ALA A 525 -69.10 -10.01 -37.73
C ALA A 525 -69.86 -10.13 -39.06
N ALA A 526 -69.13 -10.31 -40.17
CA ALA A 526 -69.74 -10.57 -41.48
C ALA A 526 -70.51 -11.90 -41.50
N ALA A 527 -69.91 -12.98 -40.98
CA ALA A 527 -70.56 -14.29 -40.87
C ALA A 527 -71.79 -14.26 -39.94
N GLU A 528 -71.74 -13.51 -38.83
CA GLU A 528 -72.89 -13.29 -37.95
C GLU A 528 -74.02 -12.54 -38.66
N SER A 529 -73.69 -11.51 -39.44
CA SER A 529 -74.67 -10.77 -40.26
C SER A 529 -75.31 -11.66 -41.33
N GLU A 530 -74.54 -12.52 -41.99
CA GLU A 530 -75.06 -13.49 -42.96
C GLU A 530 -75.97 -14.51 -42.29
N ARG A 531 -75.60 -15.03 -41.12
CA ARG A 531 -76.43 -15.95 -40.32
C ARG A 531 -77.74 -15.28 -39.91
N ASP A 532 -77.70 -14.02 -39.48
CA ASP A 532 -78.90 -13.29 -39.08
C ASP A 532 -79.81 -13.00 -40.30
N ARG A 533 -79.22 -12.70 -41.46
CA ARG A 533 -79.94 -12.59 -42.74
C ARG A 533 -80.57 -13.93 -43.14
N GLU A 534 -79.86 -15.04 -43.01
CA GLU A 534 -80.40 -16.38 -43.28
C GLU A 534 -81.56 -16.70 -42.32
N LYS A 535 -81.41 -16.40 -41.03
CA LYS A 535 -82.47 -16.58 -40.03
C LYS A 535 -83.70 -15.76 -40.36
N MET A 536 -83.53 -14.51 -40.80
CA MET A 536 -84.63 -13.66 -41.28
C MET A 536 -85.30 -14.29 -42.51
N LEU A 537 -84.55 -14.71 -43.52
CA LEU A 537 -85.09 -15.35 -44.73
C LEU A 537 -85.84 -16.65 -44.43
N ARG A 538 -85.30 -17.49 -43.53
CA ARG A 538 -86.01 -18.69 -43.04
C ARG A 538 -87.30 -18.32 -42.30
N GLY A 539 -87.28 -17.26 -41.51
CA GLY A 539 -88.48 -16.72 -40.85
C GLY A 539 -89.54 -16.27 -41.85
N MET A 540 -89.15 -15.49 -42.87
CA MET A 540 -90.03 -15.05 -43.94
C MET A 540 -90.61 -16.23 -44.74
N LEU A 541 -89.80 -17.25 -45.06
CA LEU A 541 -90.28 -18.46 -45.74
C LEU A 541 -91.27 -19.25 -44.87
N GLN A 542 -91.01 -19.38 -43.57
CA GLN A 542 -91.96 -20.04 -42.66
C GLN A 542 -93.28 -19.26 -42.55
N GLU A 543 -93.23 -17.94 -42.56
CA GLU A 543 -94.42 -17.08 -42.54
C GLU A 543 -95.19 -17.20 -43.86
N GLN A 544 -94.50 -17.19 -45.00
CA GLN A 544 -95.09 -17.44 -46.32
C GLN A 544 -95.74 -18.84 -46.38
N CYS A 545 -95.08 -19.89 -45.90
CA CYS A 545 -95.68 -21.23 -45.84
C CYS A 545 -96.93 -21.27 -44.95
N ARG A 546 -96.95 -20.54 -43.82
CA ARG A 546 -98.15 -20.42 -42.97
C ARG A 546 -99.27 -19.66 -43.67
N GLU A 547 -98.94 -18.59 -44.40
CA GLU A 547 -99.91 -17.83 -45.19
C GLU A 547 -100.48 -18.68 -46.32
N GLU A 548 -99.65 -19.44 -47.03
CA GLU A 548 -100.05 -20.40 -48.06
C GLU A 548 -100.91 -21.53 -47.49
N GLU A 549 -100.55 -22.10 -46.34
CA GLU A 549 -101.36 -23.09 -45.62
C GLU A 549 -102.72 -22.51 -45.20
N ASN A 550 -102.76 -21.26 -44.73
CA ASN A 550 -103.99 -20.58 -44.37
C ASN A 550 -104.86 -20.27 -45.60
N LEU A 551 -104.26 -19.86 -46.72
CA LEU A 551 -104.93 -19.67 -48.01
C LEU A 551 -105.51 -20.99 -48.54
N LEU A 552 -104.74 -22.08 -48.50
CA LEU A 552 -105.19 -23.42 -48.87
C LEU A 552 -106.33 -23.89 -47.97
N ARG A 553 -106.25 -23.63 -46.66
CA ARG A 553 -107.32 -23.94 -45.71
C ARG A 553 -108.59 -23.14 -46.02
N ASN A 554 -108.46 -21.84 -46.32
CA ASN A 554 -109.58 -20.98 -46.70
C ASN A 554 -110.21 -21.41 -48.03
N LEU A 555 -109.41 -21.73 -49.04
CA LEU A 555 -109.87 -22.27 -50.32
C LEU A 555 -110.59 -23.61 -50.14
N MET A 556 -110.06 -24.51 -49.30
CA MET A 556 -110.71 -25.77 -48.96
C MET A 556 -112.03 -25.54 -48.23
N THR A 557 -112.11 -24.59 -47.30
CA THR A 557 -113.39 -24.25 -46.64
C THR A 557 -114.39 -23.61 -47.58
N ASP A 558 -113.94 -22.77 -48.52
CA ASP A 558 -114.80 -22.13 -49.51
C ASP A 558 -115.32 -23.15 -50.55
N ASP A 559 -114.49 -24.10 -50.98
CA ASP A 559 -114.88 -25.21 -51.85
C ASP A 559 -115.83 -26.19 -51.12
N HIS A 560 -115.57 -26.45 -49.83
CA HIS A 560 -116.47 -27.22 -48.99
C HIS A 560 -117.82 -26.52 -48.80
N LYS A 561 -117.81 -25.19 -48.66
CA LYS A 561 -119.03 -24.38 -48.55
C LYS A 561 -119.80 -24.36 -49.87
N ALA A 562 -119.13 -24.22 -51.01
CA ALA A 562 -119.74 -24.27 -52.33
C ALA A 562 -120.35 -25.66 -52.63
N THR A 563 -119.68 -26.74 -52.24
CA THR A 563 -120.21 -28.10 -52.38
C THR A 563 -121.39 -28.37 -51.45
N ILE A 564 -121.37 -27.86 -50.21
CA ILE A 564 -122.52 -27.90 -49.29
C ILE A 564 -123.71 -27.11 -49.85
N GLU A 565 -123.49 -25.89 -50.35
CA GLU A 565 -124.56 -25.06 -50.95
C GLU A 565 -125.17 -25.73 -52.19
N ALA A 566 -124.36 -26.38 -53.03
CA ALA A 566 -124.82 -27.15 -54.18
C ALA A 566 -125.61 -28.41 -53.78
N LEU A 567 -125.20 -29.10 -52.71
CA LEU A 567 -125.95 -30.23 -52.14
C LEU A 567 -127.26 -29.75 -51.52
N GLN A 568 -127.26 -28.63 -50.80
CA GLN A 568 -128.45 -28.00 -50.23
C GLN A 568 -129.45 -27.62 -51.33
N ALA A 569 -128.98 -27.08 -52.45
CA ALA A 569 -129.82 -26.77 -53.61
C ALA A 569 -130.45 -28.03 -54.25
N LYS A 570 -129.70 -29.14 -54.32
CA LYS A 570 -130.23 -30.44 -54.78
C LYS A 570 -131.26 -31.02 -53.82
N VAL A 571 -131.02 -30.93 -52.50
CA VAL A 571 -131.99 -31.35 -51.47
C VAL A 571 -133.27 -30.54 -51.59
N ASN A 572 -133.19 -29.22 -51.73
CA ASN A 572 -134.37 -28.35 -51.92
C ASN A 572 -135.15 -28.69 -53.20
N MET A 573 -134.47 -29.05 -54.29
CA MET A 573 -135.13 -29.55 -55.51
C MET A 573 -135.85 -30.89 -55.29
N LEU A 574 -135.22 -31.82 -54.55
CA LEU A 574 -135.83 -33.10 -54.20
C LEU A 574 -137.02 -32.95 -53.25
N GLU A 575 -136.95 -32.05 -52.27
CA GLU A 575 -138.08 -31.71 -51.40
C GLU A 575 -139.24 -31.08 -52.18
N SER A 576 -138.94 -30.20 -53.14
CA SER A 576 -139.94 -29.63 -54.06
C SER A 576 -140.57 -30.70 -54.96
N ALA A 577 -139.79 -31.67 -55.44
CA ALA A 577 -140.30 -32.81 -56.20
C ALA A 577 -141.17 -33.74 -55.33
N CYS A 578 -140.77 -34.00 -54.09
CA CYS A 578 -141.56 -34.78 -53.13
C CYS A 578 -142.86 -34.08 -52.73
N LYS A 579 -142.84 -32.76 -52.52
CA LYS A 579 -144.06 -31.96 -52.27
C LYS A 579 -145.01 -32.01 -53.46
N ARG A 580 -144.50 -31.88 -54.69
CA ARG A 580 -145.31 -32.03 -55.92
C ARG A 580 -145.87 -33.45 -56.07
N SER A 581 -145.08 -34.48 -55.76
CA SER A 581 -145.57 -35.87 -55.76
C SER A 581 -146.61 -36.13 -54.67
N ALA A 582 -146.46 -35.53 -53.48
CA ALA A 582 -147.42 -35.64 -52.39
C ALA A 582 -148.75 -34.94 -52.72
N VAL A 583 -148.71 -33.81 -53.43
CA VAL A 583 -149.91 -33.12 -53.96
C VAL A 583 -150.61 -33.99 -55.01
N VAL A 584 -149.88 -34.59 -55.95
CA VAL A 584 -150.47 -35.51 -56.94
C VAL A 584 -151.07 -36.76 -56.27
N ILE A 585 -150.42 -37.30 -55.24
CA ILE A 585 -150.98 -38.43 -54.46
C ILE A 585 -152.22 -38.01 -53.68
N ALA A 586 -152.27 -36.78 -53.15
CA ALA A 586 -153.45 -36.24 -52.48
C ALA A 586 -154.61 -36.00 -53.46
N GLU A 587 -154.34 -35.45 -54.64
CA GLU A 587 -155.31 -35.24 -55.72
C GLU A 587 -155.82 -36.59 -56.30
N LEU A 588 -154.96 -37.60 -56.41
CA LEU A 588 -155.36 -38.97 -56.79
C LEU A 588 -156.20 -39.65 -55.69
N ARG A 589 -155.91 -39.40 -54.41
CA ARG A 589 -156.73 -39.88 -53.28
C ARG A 589 -158.10 -39.20 -53.23
N GLU A 590 -158.20 -37.91 -53.54
CA GLU A 590 -159.49 -37.21 -53.67
C GLU A 590 -160.29 -37.68 -54.90
N ALA A 591 -159.63 -37.99 -56.02
CA ALA A 591 -160.28 -38.53 -57.21
C ALA A 591 -160.84 -39.95 -57.00
N THR A 592 -160.23 -40.78 -56.15
CA THR A 592 -160.77 -42.10 -55.78
C THR A 592 -161.96 -42.04 -54.83
N HIS A 593 -162.14 -40.96 -54.05
CA HIS A 593 -163.28 -40.82 -53.13
C HIS A 593 -164.54 -40.23 -53.77
N ARG A 594 -164.49 -39.74 -55.01
CA ARG A 594 -165.68 -39.21 -55.73
C ARG A 594 -166.39 -40.23 -56.64
N ASN A 595 -165.97 -41.50 -56.62
CA ASN A 595 -166.60 -42.60 -57.38
C ASN A 595 -166.96 -43.81 -56.48
N THR A 596 -167.54 -43.53 -55.31
CA THR A 596 -168.48 -44.41 -54.59
C THR A 596 -169.45 -43.56 -53.78
#